data_AF-A0A099P8X2-F1
#
_entry.id   AF-A0A099P8X2-F1
#
_cell.length_a   1.000
_cell.length_b   1.000
_cell.length_c   1.000
_cell.angle_alpha   90.00
_cell.angle_beta   90.00
_cell.angle_gamma   90.00
#
_symmetry.space_group_name_H-M   'P 1'
#
loop_
_entity.id
_entity.type
_entity.pdbx_description
1 polymer ?
#
loop_
_entity_poly.entity_id
_entity_poly.type
_entity_poly.pdbx_seq_one_letter_code
_entity_poly.pdbx_strand_id
1 'polypeptide(L)'
;MTARHHHYLSQCYLKGFTRGRAKKSKLTVFDLKQKKSFETTPRNVGGMRDFNRVDIDGIDQNHLESALAEFEGQAASVLKKLGEDLEFTGETKDILLNLIALIAVRSPERREHMRKFQAQLADRVMGLTLESKDRWESQVANLKKDDPGYQNEVTYEEAKAFFDSKEYTIEVAREHHIHMEMVQIEAILPCLFDRNWVLVKSSSETGPFITCDNPVSLSWIDPDSVPPFYRSSPGFGLKGTQVYFPISQDIALMGEFEQSDGVIEGTEELVALCNSTMLHNFHKQIYAPKSTFKFYGKEGLILNGNRILKEINA
;
A
#
# COMPACT_ATOMS: atom_id res chain seq x y z
N MET A 1 25.01 -15.44 0.22
CA MET A 1 23.86 -15.45 1.15
C MET A 1 22.84 -14.47 0.63
N THR A 2 21.73 -14.96 0.10
CA THR A 2 20.66 -14.14 -0.48
C THR A 2 19.86 -13.45 0.61
N ALA A 3 19.49 -12.19 0.39
CA ALA A 3 18.78 -11.40 1.39
C ALA A 3 17.34 -11.89 1.51
N ARG A 4 17.04 -12.70 2.53
CA ARG A 4 15.68 -13.21 2.79
C ARG A 4 14.71 -12.17 3.37
N HIS A 5 15.20 -10.98 3.70
CA HIS A 5 14.38 -9.88 4.19
C HIS A 5 14.03 -9.00 2.99
N HIS A 6 12.82 -9.22 2.45
CA HIS A 6 12.32 -8.54 1.27
C HIS A 6 11.49 -7.33 1.73
N HIS A 7 11.77 -6.17 1.16
CA HIS A 7 11.08 -4.92 1.51
C HIS A 7 9.74 -4.84 0.78
N TYR A 8 8.65 -4.71 1.53
CA TYR A 8 7.36 -4.32 0.96
C TYR A 8 7.31 -2.81 0.77
N LEU A 9 7.92 -2.06 1.69
CA LEU A 9 8.15 -0.63 1.61
C LEU A 9 9.65 -0.36 1.42
N SER A 10 10.02 0.18 0.26
CA SER A 10 11.42 0.29 -0.15
C SER A 10 12.31 1.07 0.83
N GLN A 11 13.56 0.60 0.99
CA GLN A 11 14.59 1.34 1.69
C GLN A 11 14.95 2.67 1.00
N CYS A 12 14.87 2.74 -0.34
CA CYS A 12 15.19 3.97 -1.07
C CYS A 12 14.21 5.09 -0.72
N TYR A 13 12.94 4.74 -0.55
CA TYR A 13 11.88 5.63 -0.10
C TYR A 13 12.06 6.02 1.37
N LEU A 14 12.18 5.05 2.27
CA LEU A 14 12.30 5.29 3.71
C LEU A 14 13.54 6.13 4.10
N LYS A 15 14.59 6.11 3.27
CA LYS A 15 15.76 6.99 3.42
C LYS A 15 15.37 8.47 3.50
N GLY A 16 14.34 8.91 2.76
CA GLY A 16 13.85 10.29 2.76
C GLY A 16 13.33 10.78 4.13
N PHE A 17 12.98 9.85 5.02
CA PHE A 17 12.44 10.11 6.36
C PHE A 17 13.45 9.85 7.48
N THR A 18 14.73 9.65 7.14
CA THR A 18 15.81 9.56 8.13
C THR A 18 16.37 10.94 8.44
N ARG A 19 16.90 11.16 9.66
CA ARG A 19 17.46 12.46 10.09
C ARG A 19 18.47 13.05 9.13
N GLY A 20 19.30 12.19 8.53
CA GLY A 20 20.41 12.60 7.66
C GLY A 20 20.23 12.20 6.20
N ARG A 21 19.03 11.77 5.79
CA ARG A 21 18.72 11.34 4.41
C ARG A 21 19.76 10.35 3.84
N ALA A 22 20.21 9.40 4.67
CA ALA A 22 21.29 8.47 4.33
C ALA A 22 20.95 7.03 4.73
N LYS A 23 21.52 6.05 4.02
CA LYS A 23 21.21 4.61 4.20
C LYS A 23 21.38 4.10 5.63
N LYS A 24 22.40 4.62 6.35
CA LYS A 24 22.69 4.27 7.75
C LYS A 24 22.12 5.29 8.76
N SER A 25 21.47 6.34 8.28
CA SER A 25 20.84 7.32 9.16
C SER A 25 19.60 6.71 9.81
N LYS A 26 19.30 7.16 11.03
CA LYS A 26 18.17 6.66 11.80
C LYS A 26 16.90 7.43 11.47
N LEU A 27 15.79 6.72 11.57
CA LEU A 27 14.44 7.26 11.67
C LEU A 27 13.83 6.81 13.00
N THR A 28 12.88 7.58 13.50
CA THR A 28 12.03 7.21 14.63
C THR A 28 10.84 6.41 14.12
N VAL A 29 10.63 5.24 14.70
CA VAL A 29 9.48 4.36 14.46
C VAL A 29 8.51 4.52 15.61
N PHE A 30 7.24 4.70 15.32
CA PHE A 30 6.14 4.53 16.27
C PHE A 30 5.38 3.27 15.87
N ASP A 31 5.54 2.21 16.64
CA ASP A 31 4.79 0.96 16.45
C ASP A 31 3.51 1.05 17.28
N LEU A 32 2.42 1.35 16.60
CA LEU A 32 1.14 1.67 17.23
C LEU A 32 0.39 0.40 17.67
N LYS A 33 0.65 -0.76 17.02
CA LYS A 33 0.16 -2.06 17.50
C LYS A 33 0.87 -2.49 18.78
N GLN A 34 2.19 -2.28 18.88
CA GLN A 34 2.98 -2.63 20.07
C GLN A 34 3.07 -1.51 21.11
N LYS A 35 2.48 -0.35 20.84
CA LYS A 35 2.46 0.84 21.71
C LYS A 35 3.85 1.30 22.16
N LYS A 36 4.83 1.27 21.27
CA LYS A 36 6.21 1.65 21.58
C LYS A 36 6.82 2.53 20.49
N SER A 37 7.86 3.27 20.85
CA SER A 37 8.69 3.99 19.89
C SER A 37 10.16 3.61 20.06
N PHE A 38 10.90 3.61 18.96
CA PHE A 38 12.33 3.30 18.94
C PHE A 38 12.99 3.91 17.70
N GLU A 39 14.31 4.05 17.71
CA GLU A 39 15.06 4.49 16.54
C GLU A 39 15.75 3.32 15.85
N THR A 40 15.71 3.30 14.53
CA THR A 40 16.38 2.27 13.73
C THR A 40 16.70 2.79 12.33
N THR A 41 17.31 1.94 11.49
CA THR A 41 17.60 2.27 10.09
C THR A 41 16.53 1.71 9.15
N PRO A 42 16.35 2.27 7.94
CA PRO A 42 15.40 1.76 6.94
C PRO A 42 15.52 0.25 6.68
N ARG A 43 16.72 -0.32 6.77
CA ARG A 43 16.96 -1.76 6.59
C ARG A 43 16.13 -2.64 7.54
N ASN A 44 15.81 -2.15 8.73
CA ASN A 44 15.20 -2.95 9.80
C ASN A 44 13.67 -2.82 9.88
N VAL A 45 13.06 -2.05 8.99
CA VAL A 45 11.61 -1.79 8.92
C VAL A 45 11.12 -1.96 7.49
N GLY A 46 9.81 -1.91 7.25
CA GLY A 46 9.25 -1.94 5.90
C GLY A 46 9.51 -3.24 5.12
N GLY A 47 9.91 -4.32 5.79
CA GLY A 47 10.21 -5.59 5.13
C GLY A 47 9.88 -6.79 5.99
N MET A 48 9.70 -7.94 5.34
CA MET A 48 9.43 -9.22 5.99
C MET A 48 10.12 -10.36 5.25
N ARG A 49 10.19 -11.52 5.90
CA ARG A 49 10.90 -12.66 5.36
C ARG A 49 10.20 -13.24 4.13
N ASP A 50 10.96 -13.45 3.05
CA ASP A 50 10.54 -14.11 1.81
C ASP A 50 9.28 -13.49 1.16
N PHE A 51 9.02 -12.18 1.37
CA PHE A 51 7.79 -11.51 0.91
C PHE A 51 7.59 -11.61 -0.61
N ASN A 52 8.64 -11.33 -1.38
CA ASN A 52 8.65 -11.38 -2.85
C ASN A 52 9.17 -12.72 -3.43
N ARG A 53 9.27 -13.78 -2.62
CA ARG A 53 9.82 -15.06 -3.08
C ARG A 53 8.82 -15.78 -3.99
N VAL A 54 9.26 -16.22 -5.16
CA VAL A 54 8.42 -16.98 -6.12
C VAL A 54 8.80 -18.45 -6.13
N ASP A 55 7.81 -19.33 -6.18
CA ASP A 55 7.94 -20.79 -6.26
C ASP A 55 7.42 -21.30 -7.61
N ILE A 56 8.12 -20.95 -8.70
CA ILE A 56 7.77 -21.34 -10.08
C ILE A 56 8.92 -22.15 -10.67
N ASP A 57 8.61 -23.30 -11.28
CA ASP A 57 9.63 -24.16 -11.87
C ASP A 57 10.41 -23.44 -12.97
N GLY A 58 11.74 -23.64 -12.98
CA GLY A 58 12.66 -22.96 -13.90
C GLY A 58 12.91 -21.46 -13.64
N ILE A 59 12.27 -20.83 -12.64
CA ILE A 59 12.46 -19.40 -12.32
C ILE A 59 13.26 -19.24 -11.02
N ASP A 60 14.22 -18.30 -10.99
CA ASP A 60 14.93 -17.96 -9.75
C ASP A 60 13.96 -17.41 -8.71
N GLN A 61 14.04 -17.93 -7.48
CA GLN A 61 13.11 -17.61 -6.41
C GLN A 61 13.14 -16.13 -5.99
N ASN A 62 14.22 -15.41 -6.32
CA ASN A 62 14.42 -13.98 -6.05
C ASN A 62 14.35 -13.13 -7.33
N HIS A 63 13.82 -13.68 -8.42
CA HIS A 63 13.67 -12.96 -9.68
C HIS A 63 12.92 -11.63 -9.49
N LEU A 64 11.79 -11.67 -8.77
CA LEU A 64 11.01 -10.46 -8.45
C LEU A 64 11.80 -9.47 -7.59
N GLU A 65 12.48 -9.94 -6.54
CA GLU A 65 13.28 -9.06 -5.68
C GLU A 65 14.42 -8.37 -6.46
N SER A 66 15.04 -9.08 -7.41
CA SER A 66 16.10 -8.54 -8.25
C SER A 66 15.59 -7.46 -9.21
N ALA A 67 14.45 -7.71 -9.86
CA ALA A 67 13.80 -6.72 -10.73
C ALA A 67 13.36 -5.47 -9.94
N LEU A 68 12.84 -5.66 -8.73
CA LEU A 68 12.48 -4.55 -7.86
C LEU A 68 13.70 -3.75 -7.40
N ALA A 69 14.82 -4.40 -7.10
CA ALA A 69 16.03 -3.71 -6.71
C ALA A 69 16.59 -2.80 -7.83
N GLU A 70 16.46 -3.21 -9.10
CA GLU A 70 16.83 -2.39 -10.26
C GLU A 70 15.94 -1.15 -10.36
N PHE A 71 14.62 -1.32 -10.31
CA PHE A 71 13.66 -0.21 -10.31
C PHE A 71 13.89 0.74 -9.12
N GLU A 72 14.13 0.21 -7.92
CA GLU A 72 14.43 1.00 -6.73
C GLU A 72 15.71 1.84 -6.86
N GLY A 73 16.69 1.39 -7.66
CA GLY A 73 17.86 2.18 -8.03
C GLY A 73 17.51 3.42 -8.86
N GLN A 74 16.61 3.26 -9.83
CA GLN A 74 16.09 4.37 -10.64
C GLN A 74 15.26 5.33 -9.76
N ALA A 75 14.34 4.77 -8.96
CA ALA A 75 13.51 5.52 -8.01
C ALA A 75 14.37 6.33 -7.02
N ALA A 76 15.45 5.76 -6.50
CA ALA A 76 16.37 6.45 -5.60
C ALA A 76 17.00 7.70 -6.25
N SER A 77 17.26 7.63 -7.56
CA SER A 77 17.90 8.70 -8.32
C SER A 77 16.92 9.85 -8.56
N VAL A 78 15.69 9.55 -8.99
CA VAL A 78 14.66 10.57 -9.20
C VAL A 78 14.16 11.19 -7.89
N LEU A 79 14.07 10.42 -6.79
CA LEU A 79 13.73 10.96 -5.46
C LEU A 79 14.77 11.99 -4.99
N LYS A 80 16.05 11.73 -5.27
CA LYS A 80 17.12 12.67 -4.96
C LYS A 80 17.01 13.92 -5.83
N LYS A 81 16.88 13.74 -7.15
CA LYS A 81 16.73 14.83 -8.12
C LYS A 81 15.57 15.76 -7.76
N LEU A 82 14.39 15.19 -7.50
CA LEU A 82 13.20 15.96 -7.12
C LEU A 82 13.42 16.79 -5.84
N GLY A 83 14.22 16.28 -4.90
CA GLY A 83 14.59 17.02 -3.69
C GLY A 83 15.51 18.21 -3.92
N GLU A 84 16.19 18.27 -5.08
CA GLU A 84 17.14 19.32 -5.45
C GLU A 84 16.50 20.37 -6.37
N ASP A 85 15.73 19.95 -7.38
CA ASP A 85 15.17 20.84 -8.42
C ASP A 85 13.65 21.08 -8.33
N LEU A 86 12.92 20.23 -7.59
CA LEU A 86 11.45 20.26 -7.48
C LEU A 86 10.72 20.06 -8.81
N GLU A 87 11.40 19.50 -9.83
CA GLU A 87 10.83 19.28 -11.15
C GLU A 87 10.13 17.91 -11.23
N PHE A 88 8.80 17.93 -11.09
CA PHE A 88 7.95 16.74 -11.21
C PHE A 88 7.40 16.55 -12.63
N THR A 89 8.29 16.36 -13.59
CA THR A 89 7.95 16.20 -15.02
C THR A 89 8.79 15.10 -15.68
N GLY A 90 8.39 14.68 -16.89
CA GLY A 90 9.10 13.68 -17.70
C GLY A 90 9.43 12.40 -16.92
N GLU A 91 10.66 11.90 -17.06
CA GLU A 91 11.14 10.69 -16.41
C GLU A 91 10.99 10.71 -14.88
N THR A 92 11.16 11.88 -14.23
CA THR A 92 10.95 12.01 -12.78
C THR A 92 9.51 11.68 -12.40
N LYS A 93 8.53 12.22 -13.14
CA LYS A 93 7.10 11.95 -12.94
C LYS A 93 6.81 10.46 -13.22
N ASP A 94 7.30 9.94 -14.33
CA ASP A 94 7.03 8.56 -14.76
C ASP A 94 7.48 7.54 -13.71
N ILE A 95 8.73 7.64 -13.23
CA ILE A 95 9.28 6.70 -12.26
C ILE A 95 8.59 6.85 -10.89
N LEU A 96 8.28 8.07 -10.46
CA LEU A 96 7.63 8.29 -9.17
C LEU A 96 6.16 7.82 -9.16
N LEU A 97 5.42 7.99 -10.24
CA LEU A 97 4.05 7.45 -10.33
C LEU A 97 4.05 5.92 -10.34
N ASN A 98 5.03 5.29 -11.00
CA ASN A 98 5.26 3.84 -10.89
C ASN A 98 5.60 3.40 -9.46
N LEU A 99 6.44 4.15 -8.76
CA LEU A 99 6.74 3.87 -7.36
C LEU A 99 5.50 3.99 -6.47
N ILE A 100 4.68 5.02 -6.67
CA ILE A 100 3.42 5.22 -5.94
C ILE A 100 2.46 4.06 -6.21
N ALA A 101 2.26 3.66 -7.47
CA ALA A 101 1.40 2.54 -7.83
C ALA A 101 1.86 1.23 -7.17
N LEU A 102 3.16 0.93 -7.22
CA LEU A 102 3.76 -0.23 -6.55
C LEU A 102 3.48 -0.21 -5.05
N ILE A 103 3.72 0.91 -4.37
CA ILE A 103 3.53 1.01 -2.92
C ILE A 103 2.03 0.94 -2.54
N ALA A 104 1.13 1.44 -3.38
CA ALA A 104 -0.32 1.44 -3.13
C ALA A 104 -0.92 0.03 -3.04
N VAL A 105 -0.34 -0.94 -3.76
CA VAL A 105 -0.88 -2.31 -3.85
C VAL A 105 -0.08 -3.33 -3.06
N ARG A 106 1.20 -3.05 -2.79
CA ARG A 106 2.17 -4.06 -2.36
C ARG A 106 2.53 -3.94 -0.87
N SER A 107 1.55 -4.22 -0.01
CA SER A 107 1.77 -4.32 1.44
C SER A 107 1.23 -5.64 2.01
N PRO A 108 1.74 -6.11 3.17
CA PRO A 108 1.25 -7.32 3.81
C PRO A 108 -0.25 -7.25 4.12
N GLU A 109 -0.74 -6.09 4.53
CA GLU A 109 -2.16 -5.90 4.83
C GLU A 109 -3.01 -5.93 3.56
N ARG A 110 -2.52 -5.35 2.44
CA ARG A 110 -3.20 -5.42 1.14
C ARG A 110 -3.33 -6.87 0.66
N ARG A 111 -2.27 -7.67 0.79
CA ARG A 111 -2.32 -9.11 0.48
C ARG A 111 -3.30 -9.85 1.38
N GLU A 112 -3.30 -9.57 2.69
CA GLU A 112 -4.22 -10.20 3.63
C GLU A 112 -5.69 -9.84 3.35
N HIS A 113 -5.98 -8.58 3.03
CA HIS A 113 -7.31 -8.15 2.61
C HIS A 113 -7.76 -8.86 1.33
N MET A 114 -6.88 -8.95 0.32
CA MET A 114 -7.17 -9.67 -0.92
C MET A 114 -7.41 -11.16 -0.65
N ARG A 115 -6.59 -11.80 0.18
CA ARG A 115 -6.73 -13.20 0.58
C ARG A 115 -8.08 -13.46 1.24
N LYS A 116 -8.47 -12.62 2.20
CA LYS A 116 -9.79 -12.73 2.88
C LYS A 116 -10.94 -12.57 1.88
N PHE A 117 -10.88 -11.58 1.00
CA PHE A 117 -11.90 -11.34 -0.01
C PHE A 117 -12.04 -12.55 -0.96
N GLN A 118 -10.93 -13.05 -1.49
CA GLN A 118 -10.93 -14.20 -2.39
C GLN A 118 -11.41 -15.48 -1.70
N ALA A 119 -11.00 -15.73 -0.45
CA ALA A 119 -11.50 -16.86 0.33
C ALA A 119 -13.02 -16.78 0.55
N GLN A 120 -13.56 -15.60 0.89
CA GLN A 120 -15.00 -15.40 1.04
C GLN A 120 -15.75 -15.58 -0.28
N LEU A 121 -15.19 -15.09 -1.39
CA LEU A 121 -15.78 -15.28 -2.71
C LEU A 121 -15.80 -16.76 -3.11
N ALA A 122 -14.68 -17.47 -2.92
CA ALA A 122 -14.58 -18.89 -3.21
C ALA A 122 -15.56 -19.71 -2.37
N ASP A 123 -15.68 -19.44 -1.07
CA ASP A 123 -16.65 -20.09 -0.18
C ASP A 123 -18.10 -19.88 -0.66
N ARG A 124 -18.46 -18.66 -1.07
CA ARG A 124 -19.80 -18.36 -1.60
C ARG A 124 -20.07 -19.04 -2.94
N VAL A 125 -19.10 -19.01 -3.86
CA VAL A 125 -19.22 -19.68 -5.17
C VAL A 125 -19.37 -21.19 -4.99
N MET A 126 -18.61 -21.79 -4.08
CA MET A 126 -18.75 -23.20 -3.73
C MET A 126 -20.13 -23.50 -3.13
N GLY A 127 -20.62 -22.65 -2.22
CA GLY A 127 -21.97 -22.80 -1.65
C GLY A 127 -23.09 -22.73 -2.69
N LEU A 128 -22.99 -21.81 -3.66
CA LEU A 128 -23.92 -21.72 -4.79
C LEU A 128 -23.86 -22.94 -5.72
N THR A 129 -22.66 -23.50 -5.90
CA THR A 129 -22.43 -24.69 -6.72
C THR A 129 -23.03 -25.94 -6.08
N LEU A 130 -22.90 -26.04 -4.75
CA LEU A 130 -23.37 -27.16 -3.94
C LEU A 130 -24.81 -26.96 -3.42
N GLU A 131 -25.52 -25.92 -3.86
CA GLU A 131 -26.92 -25.68 -3.47
C GLU A 131 -27.86 -26.77 -4.01
N SER A 132 -27.53 -27.37 -5.17
CA SER A 132 -28.25 -28.50 -5.73
C SER A 132 -27.34 -29.45 -6.50
N LYS A 133 -27.78 -30.72 -6.62
CA LYS A 133 -27.09 -31.76 -7.39
C LYS A 133 -26.95 -31.38 -8.86
N ASP A 134 -27.99 -30.81 -9.47
CA ASP A 134 -27.98 -30.39 -10.88
C ASP A 134 -26.89 -29.33 -11.17
N ARG A 135 -26.68 -28.38 -10.25
CA ARG A 135 -25.62 -27.35 -10.40
C ARG A 135 -24.23 -27.96 -10.30
N TRP A 136 -24.02 -28.85 -9.34
CA TRP A 136 -22.78 -29.60 -9.21
C TRP A 136 -22.48 -30.42 -10.48
N GLU A 137 -23.45 -31.20 -10.96
CA GLU A 137 -23.30 -32.03 -12.16
C GLU A 137 -23.02 -31.18 -13.40
N SER A 138 -23.65 -30.00 -13.50
CA SER A 138 -23.37 -29.02 -14.56
C SER A 138 -21.94 -28.50 -14.51
N GLN A 139 -21.41 -28.20 -13.32
CA GLN A 139 -20.02 -27.76 -13.17
C GLN A 139 -19.02 -28.88 -13.50
N VAL A 140 -19.27 -30.11 -13.04
CA VAL A 140 -18.46 -31.29 -13.40
C VAL A 140 -18.46 -31.51 -14.91
N ALA A 141 -19.61 -31.34 -15.57
CA ALA A 141 -19.72 -31.46 -17.02
C ALA A 141 -18.92 -30.37 -17.75
N ASN A 142 -18.88 -29.13 -17.23
CA ASN A 142 -18.06 -28.06 -17.80
C ASN A 142 -16.57 -28.35 -17.64
N LEU A 143 -16.13 -28.81 -16.45
CA LEU A 143 -14.73 -29.20 -16.22
C LEU A 143 -14.28 -30.30 -17.19
N LYS A 144 -15.12 -31.30 -17.47
CA LYS A 144 -14.83 -32.35 -18.46
C LYS A 144 -14.75 -31.84 -19.90
N LYS A 145 -15.43 -30.74 -20.23
CA LYS A 145 -15.33 -30.12 -21.55
C LYS A 145 -14.01 -29.37 -21.70
N ASP A 146 -13.61 -28.66 -20.66
CA ASP A 146 -12.38 -27.86 -20.66
C ASP A 146 -11.13 -28.75 -20.54
N ASP A 147 -11.22 -29.86 -19.80
CA ASP A 147 -10.21 -30.91 -19.70
C ASP A 147 -10.84 -32.29 -19.91
N PRO A 148 -10.79 -32.85 -21.15
CA PRO A 148 -11.30 -34.19 -21.44
C PRO A 148 -10.64 -35.32 -20.63
N GLY A 149 -9.47 -35.08 -20.04
CA GLY A 149 -8.78 -36.02 -19.15
C GLY A 149 -9.32 -36.02 -17.72
N TYR A 150 -10.16 -35.04 -17.35
CA TYR A 150 -10.67 -34.89 -16.00
C TYR A 150 -11.61 -36.04 -15.61
N GLN A 151 -11.25 -36.75 -14.54
CA GLN A 151 -12.11 -37.74 -13.89
C GLN A 151 -12.58 -37.19 -12.55
N ASN A 152 -13.91 -37.12 -12.37
CA ASN A 152 -14.49 -36.71 -11.11
C ASN A 152 -14.52 -37.90 -10.15
N GLU A 153 -13.69 -37.86 -9.11
CA GLU A 153 -13.56 -38.91 -8.10
C GLU A 153 -14.47 -38.71 -6.88
N VAL A 154 -15.16 -37.57 -6.79
CA VAL A 154 -15.95 -37.17 -5.61
C VAL A 154 -17.44 -37.09 -5.95
N THR A 155 -18.29 -37.72 -5.15
CA THR A 155 -19.75 -37.62 -5.30
C THR A 155 -20.26 -36.26 -4.83
N TYR A 156 -21.47 -35.87 -5.27
CA TYR A 156 -22.12 -34.65 -4.79
C TYR A 156 -22.29 -34.66 -3.26
N GLU A 157 -22.71 -35.81 -2.72
CA GLU A 157 -23.00 -35.99 -1.30
C GLU A 157 -21.71 -35.85 -0.45
N GLU A 158 -20.58 -36.39 -0.92
CA GLU A 158 -19.26 -36.21 -0.28
C GLU A 158 -18.78 -34.76 -0.33
N ALA A 159 -18.88 -34.10 -1.50
CA ALA A 159 -18.48 -32.70 -1.66
C ALA A 159 -19.33 -31.77 -0.79
N LYS A 160 -20.64 -32.02 -0.69
CA LYS A 160 -21.57 -31.27 0.15
C LYS A 160 -21.24 -31.45 1.63
N ALA A 161 -21.01 -32.68 2.07
CA ALA A 161 -20.64 -32.96 3.46
C ALA A 161 -19.32 -32.29 3.86
N PHE A 162 -18.31 -32.31 2.98
CA PHE A 162 -17.06 -31.61 3.19
C PHE A 162 -17.24 -30.09 3.29
N PHE A 163 -18.03 -29.49 2.37
CA PHE A 163 -18.29 -28.04 2.41
C PHE A 163 -19.07 -27.61 3.66
N ASP A 164 -20.03 -28.42 4.09
CA ASP A 164 -20.87 -28.13 5.26
C ASP A 164 -20.12 -28.27 6.59
N SER A 165 -19.08 -29.10 6.65
CA SER A 165 -18.27 -29.24 7.87
C SER A 165 -17.58 -27.93 8.25
N LYS A 166 -17.23 -27.10 7.24
CA LYS A 166 -16.40 -25.88 7.40
C LYS A 166 -15.04 -26.16 8.04
N GLU A 167 -14.60 -27.41 8.04
CA GLU A 167 -13.30 -27.85 8.58
C GLU A 167 -12.20 -27.77 7.51
N TYR A 168 -12.10 -26.61 6.85
CA TYR A 168 -11.09 -26.35 5.83
C TYR A 168 -10.60 -24.91 5.89
N THR A 169 -9.43 -24.68 5.32
CA THR A 169 -8.90 -23.33 5.09
C THR A 169 -8.69 -23.13 3.60
N ILE A 170 -9.14 -22.00 3.09
CA ILE A 170 -8.85 -21.58 1.71
C ILE A 170 -7.57 -20.75 1.73
N GLU A 171 -6.52 -21.29 1.14
CA GLU A 171 -5.25 -20.61 0.94
C GLU A 171 -5.17 -20.06 -0.48
N VAL A 172 -4.56 -18.88 -0.61
CA VAL A 172 -4.30 -18.23 -1.90
C VAL A 172 -2.79 -18.25 -2.11
N ALA A 173 -2.37 -18.74 -3.28
CA ALA A 173 -0.95 -18.79 -3.64
C ALA A 173 -0.34 -17.38 -3.65
N ARG A 174 0.92 -17.26 -3.22
CA ARG A 174 1.64 -15.98 -3.17
C ARG A 174 1.80 -15.39 -4.57
N GLU A 175 2.05 -16.25 -5.55
CA GLU A 175 2.19 -15.93 -6.97
C GLU A 175 0.91 -15.30 -7.51
N HIS A 176 -0.26 -15.75 -7.03
CA HIS A 176 -1.54 -15.13 -7.38
C HIS A 176 -1.66 -13.71 -6.83
N HIS A 177 -1.19 -13.47 -5.60
CA HIS A 177 -1.13 -12.11 -5.06
C HIS A 177 -0.19 -11.22 -5.87
N ILE A 178 0.99 -11.71 -6.25
CA ILE A 178 1.95 -10.98 -7.09
C ILE A 178 1.33 -10.66 -8.46
N HIS A 179 0.65 -11.63 -9.08
CA HIS A 179 -0.06 -11.40 -10.34
C HIS A 179 -1.13 -10.31 -10.20
N MET A 180 -1.97 -10.39 -9.18
CA MET A 180 -3.01 -9.40 -8.92
C MET A 180 -2.44 -8.00 -8.63
N GLU A 181 -1.27 -7.91 -7.98
CA GLU A 181 -0.56 -6.64 -7.78
C GLU A 181 -0.20 -6.00 -9.13
N MET A 182 0.32 -6.77 -10.10
CA MET A 182 0.65 -6.27 -11.43
C MET A 182 -0.59 -5.80 -12.19
N VAL A 183 -1.68 -6.57 -12.15
CA VAL A 183 -2.97 -6.19 -12.75
C VAL A 183 -3.49 -4.87 -12.14
N GLN A 184 -3.36 -4.70 -10.82
CA GLN A 184 -3.79 -3.46 -10.16
C GLN A 184 -2.91 -2.27 -10.53
N ILE A 185 -1.60 -2.46 -10.67
CA ILE A 185 -0.68 -1.40 -11.10
C ILE A 185 -1.05 -0.91 -12.49
N GLU A 186 -1.30 -1.82 -13.44
CA GLU A 186 -1.73 -1.47 -14.80
C GLU A 186 -3.03 -0.65 -14.81
N ALA A 187 -3.96 -0.93 -13.90
CA ALA A 187 -5.21 -0.18 -13.78
C ALA A 187 -5.05 1.18 -13.08
N ILE A 188 -4.17 1.27 -12.07
CA ILE A 188 -3.98 2.49 -11.26
C ILE A 188 -3.12 3.51 -12.00
N LEU A 189 -2.11 3.07 -12.74
CA LEU A 189 -1.13 3.97 -13.38
C LEU A 189 -1.77 5.04 -14.27
N PRO A 190 -2.67 4.73 -15.23
CA PRO A 190 -3.31 5.76 -16.04
C PRO A 190 -4.05 6.79 -15.18
N CYS A 191 -4.74 6.34 -14.13
CA CYS A 191 -5.46 7.20 -13.19
C CYS A 191 -4.52 8.14 -12.40
N LEU A 192 -3.26 7.76 -12.19
CA LEU A 192 -2.25 8.62 -11.56
C LEU A 192 -1.67 9.64 -12.56
N PHE A 193 -1.48 9.23 -13.81
CA PHE A 193 -0.98 10.12 -14.87
C PHE A 193 -1.99 11.21 -15.25
N ASP A 194 -3.28 10.88 -15.23
CA ASP A 194 -4.38 11.81 -15.54
C ASP A 194 -4.60 12.87 -14.45
N ARG A 195 -3.89 12.79 -13.32
CA ARG A 195 -3.94 13.78 -12.24
C ARG A 195 -2.93 14.90 -12.46
N ASN A 196 -3.30 16.07 -11.96
CA ASN A 196 -2.42 17.20 -11.76
C ASN A 196 -1.86 17.15 -10.33
N TRP A 197 -0.58 17.45 -10.18
CA TRP A 197 0.21 17.21 -8.99
C TRP A 197 0.76 18.50 -8.41
N VAL A 198 0.44 18.75 -7.15
CA VAL A 198 1.01 19.82 -6.35
C VAL A 198 2.05 19.24 -5.41
N LEU A 199 3.26 19.82 -5.46
CA LEU A 199 4.32 19.54 -4.51
C LEU A 199 4.18 20.48 -3.33
N VAL A 200 4.04 19.91 -2.14
CA VAL A 200 4.02 20.67 -0.90
C VAL A 200 5.37 20.56 -0.24
N LYS A 201 6.01 21.71 0.00
CA LYS A 201 7.30 21.78 0.68
C LYS A 201 7.11 22.12 2.15
N SER A 202 7.88 21.47 3.02
CA SER A 202 7.97 21.86 4.42
C SER A 202 9.22 22.71 4.67
N SER A 203 9.17 23.52 5.71
CA SER A 203 10.31 24.28 6.21
C SER A 203 10.70 23.83 7.63
N SER A 204 11.79 24.40 8.15
CA SER A 204 12.16 24.21 9.56
C SER A 204 11.08 24.70 10.54
N GLU A 205 10.26 25.68 10.13
CA GLU A 205 9.21 26.28 10.96
C GLU A 205 7.96 25.40 10.99
N THR A 206 7.57 24.85 9.84
CA THR A 206 6.37 24.00 9.71
C THR A 206 6.60 22.59 10.27
N GLY A 207 7.87 22.17 10.32
CA GLY A 207 8.27 20.83 10.71
C GLY A 207 8.18 19.82 9.56
N PRO A 208 8.69 18.60 9.76
CA PRO A 208 8.82 17.62 8.70
C PRO A 208 7.51 16.88 8.40
N PHE A 209 7.40 16.38 7.17
CA PHE A 209 6.47 15.31 6.83
C PHE A 209 6.90 13.96 7.44
N ILE A 210 5.91 13.09 7.64
CA ILE A 210 6.10 11.69 8.07
C ILE A 210 5.54 10.75 7.00
N THR A 211 5.83 9.46 7.16
CA THR A 211 5.23 8.39 6.36
C THR A 211 4.81 7.22 7.25
N CYS A 212 4.21 6.19 6.68
CA CYS A 212 3.81 4.98 7.39
C CYS A 212 4.01 3.73 6.52
N ASP A 213 3.60 2.58 7.03
CA ASP A 213 3.64 1.30 6.31
C ASP A 213 2.57 1.14 5.22
N ASN A 214 1.69 2.13 5.08
CA ASN A 214 0.73 2.26 3.98
C ASN A 214 0.64 3.75 3.54
N PRO A 215 1.65 4.27 2.83
CA PRO A 215 1.83 5.71 2.70
C PRO A 215 1.05 6.37 1.56
N VAL A 216 0.46 5.58 0.66
CA VAL A 216 -0.41 6.11 -0.40
C VAL A 216 -1.81 6.25 0.16
N SER A 217 -2.25 7.50 0.36
CA SER A 217 -3.59 7.80 0.83
C SER A 217 -4.45 8.24 -0.35
N LEU A 218 -5.62 7.62 -0.47
CA LEU A 218 -6.65 8.00 -1.43
C LEU A 218 -7.89 8.40 -0.63
N SER A 219 -8.37 9.62 -0.83
CA SER A 219 -9.51 10.19 -0.10
C SER A 219 -10.43 10.99 -1.01
N TRP A 220 -11.64 11.24 -0.54
CA TRP A 220 -12.53 12.24 -1.14
C TRP A 220 -12.09 13.64 -0.69
N ILE A 221 -12.10 14.60 -1.62
CA ILE A 221 -11.78 16.02 -1.32
C ILE A 221 -12.87 16.62 -0.44
N ASP A 222 -14.13 16.36 -0.79
CA ASP A 222 -15.32 16.71 -0.01
C ASP A 222 -16.09 15.42 0.35
N PRO A 223 -15.73 14.75 1.46
CA PRO A 223 -16.39 13.52 1.86
C PRO A 223 -17.87 13.73 2.23
N ASP A 224 -18.28 14.95 2.58
CA ASP A 224 -19.67 15.22 2.96
C ASP A 224 -20.60 15.29 1.74
N SER A 225 -20.07 15.67 0.57
CA SER A 225 -20.77 15.56 -0.70
C SER A 225 -21.01 14.11 -1.18
N VAL A 226 -20.33 13.13 -0.57
CA VAL A 226 -20.41 11.72 -0.96
C VAL A 226 -21.41 10.96 -0.07
N PRO A 227 -22.27 10.08 -0.62
CA PRO A 227 -23.17 9.29 0.22
C PRO A 227 -22.41 8.45 1.25
N PRO A 228 -22.87 8.35 2.52
CA PRO A 228 -22.14 7.68 3.60
C PRO A 228 -21.61 6.28 3.27
N PHE A 229 -22.39 5.50 2.49
CA PHE A 229 -22.01 4.15 2.08
C PHE A 229 -20.75 4.10 1.19
N TYR A 230 -20.43 5.16 0.46
CA TYR A 230 -19.28 5.22 -0.46
C TYR A 230 -18.07 6.00 0.10
N ARG A 231 -18.21 6.65 1.26
CA ARG A 231 -17.16 7.53 1.83
C ARG A 231 -15.87 6.78 2.17
N SER A 232 -15.96 5.48 2.48
CA SER A 232 -14.81 4.65 2.88
C SER A 232 -14.13 3.92 1.73
N SER A 233 -14.56 4.11 0.48
CA SER A 233 -14.03 3.38 -0.68
C SER A 233 -13.89 4.28 -1.91
N PRO A 234 -13.07 5.35 -1.85
CA PRO A 234 -12.73 6.13 -3.03
C PRO A 234 -11.99 5.26 -4.06
N GLY A 235 -12.17 5.57 -5.35
CA GLY A 235 -11.48 4.92 -6.46
C GLY A 235 -10.49 5.86 -7.13
N PHE A 236 -9.34 5.34 -7.58
CA PHE A 236 -8.29 6.14 -8.20
C PHE A 236 -8.74 6.89 -9.46
N GLY A 237 -9.73 6.36 -10.20
CA GLY A 237 -10.29 6.99 -11.40
C GLY A 237 -11.50 7.90 -11.14
N LEU A 238 -11.90 8.14 -9.89
CA LEU A 238 -13.06 8.97 -9.58
C LEU A 238 -12.67 10.43 -9.38
N LYS A 239 -13.38 11.35 -10.04
CA LYS A 239 -13.28 12.79 -9.81
C LYS A 239 -13.64 13.17 -8.37
N GLY A 240 -13.17 14.32 -7.90
CA GLY A 240 -13.37 14.75 -6.52
C GLY A 240 -12.59 13.92 -5.50
N THR A 241 -11.56 13.20 -5.93
CA THR A 241 -10.65 12.44 -5.05
C THR A 241 -9.24 13.01 -5.09
N GLN A 242 -8.52 12.88 -3.98
CA GLN A 242 -7.12 13.27 -3.83
C GLN A 242 -6.26 12.03 -3.54
N VAL A 243 -5.09 11.98 -4.19
CA VAL A 243 -4.00 11.07 -3.82
C VAL A 243 -2.96 11.89 -3.06
N TYR A 244 -2.72 11.53 -1.80
CA TYR A 244 -1.64 12.10 -0.99
C TYR A 244 -0.51 11.08 -0.82
N PHE A 245 0.73 11.51 -1.07
CA PHE A 245 1.92 10.69 -0.89
C PHE A 245 3.11 11.53 -0.40
N PRO A 246 3.61 11.31 0.82
CA PRO A 246 4.82 11.99 1.29
C PRO A 246 6.03 11.40 0.56
N ILE A 247 6.84 12.24 -0.08
CA ILE A 247 8.03 11.83 -0.86
C ILE A 247 9.24 11.69 0.06
N SER A 248 9.40 12.64 0.98
CA SER A 248 10.47 12.69 1.96
C SER A 248 9.98 13.46 3.18
N GLN A 249 10.87 13.72 4.15
CA GLN A 249 10.53 14.59 5.27
C GLN A 249 10.30 16.06 4.87
N ASP A 250 10.64 16.45 3.63
CA ASP A 250 10.60 17.85 3.19
C ASP A 250 9.58 18.12 2.08
N ILE A 251 9.14 17.07 1.38
CA ILE A 251 8.29 17.18 0.19
C ILE A 251 7.18 16.13 0.28
N ALA A 252 5.96 16.53 -0.06
CA ALA A 252 4.84 15.64 -0.32
C ALA A 252 4.17 15.97 -1.65
N LEU A 253 3.46 15.00 -2.20
CA LEU A 253 2.64 15.13 -3.40
C LEU A 253 1.16 15.07 -3.05
N MET A 254 0.38 15.95 -3.68
CA MET A 254 -1.08 15.93 -3.71
C MET A 254 -1.55 15.88 -5.15
N GLY A 255 -2.25 14.82 -5.53
CA GLY A 255 -2.73 14.59 -6.90
C GLY A 255 -4.24 14.65 -7.00
N GLU A 256 -4.78 15.55 -7.79
CA GLU A 256 -6.22 15.75 -8.03
C GLU A 256 -6.47 15.93 -9.53
N PHE A 257 -7.67 15.65 -10.02
CA PHE A 257 -8.00 15.85 -11.43
C PHE A 257 -8.28 17.33 -11.75
N GLU A 258 -8.84 18.05 -10.80
CA GLU A 258 -9.42 19.38 -11.01
C GLU A 258 -8.44 20.54 -10.72
N GLN A 259 -7.31 20.27 -10.05
CA GLN A 259 -6.31 21.30 -9.74
C GLN A 259 -5.29 21.49 -10.89
N SER A 260 -4.43 22.51 -10.79
CA SER A 260 -3.27 22.67 -11.70
C SER A 260 -1.99 22.12 -11.07
N ASP A 261 -1.04 21.67 -11.90
CA ASP A 261 0.30 21.32 -11.44
C ASP A 261 0.98 22.52 -10.76
N GLY A 262 1.80 22.27 -9.74
CA GLY A 262 2.53 23.37 -9.10
C GLY A 262 3.38 22.97 -7.90
N VAL A 263 4.01 23.97 -7.31
CA VAL A 263 4.78 23.84 -6.07
C VAL A 263 4.30 24.90 -5.10
N ILE A 264 4.01 24.50 -3.86
CA ILE A 264 3.59 25.41 -2.78
C ILE A 264 4.46 25.21 -1.55
N GLU A 265 4.62 26.29 -0.77
CA GLU A 265 5.11 26.21 0.60
C GLU A 265 3.97 25.76 1.51
N GLY A 266 4.17 24.69 2.28
CA GLY A 266 3.20 24.21 3.24
C GLY A 266 3.18 25.08 4.48
N THR A 267 1.99 25.37 5.02
CA THR A 267 1.85 26.01 6.34
C THR A 267 1.98 24.97 7.46
N GLU A 268 2.08 25.41 8.72
CA GLU A 268 2.10 24.46 9.86
C GLU A 268 0.82 23.61 9.88
N GLU A 269 -0.33 24.21 9.58
CA GLU A 269 -1.63 23.56 9.49
C GLU A 269 -1.66 22.52 8.38
N LEU A 270 -1.17 22.86 7.18
CA LEU A 270 -1.16 21.93 6.06
C LEU A 270 -0.23 20.74 6.32
N VAL A 271 0.97 20.98 6.84
CA VAL A 271 1.90 19.91 7.21
C VAL A 271 1.34 19.04 8.33
N ALA A 272 0.68 19.64 9.33
CA ALA A 272 0.01 18.90 10.40
C ALA A 272 -1.14 18.03 9.86
N LEU A 273 -1.94 18.56 8.91
CA LEU A 273 -3.01 17.81 8.24
C LEU A 273 -2.45 16.62 7.46
N CYS A 274 -1.41 16.84 6.66
CA CYS A 274 -0.72 15.82 5.89
C CYS A 274 -0.18 14.68 6.78
N ASN A 275 0.41 15.04 7.92
CA ASN A 275 0.89 14.08 8.89
C ASN A 275 -0.26 13.33 9.59
N SER A 276 -1.36 14.02 9.91
CA SER A 276 -2.58 13.37 10.41
C SER A 276 -3.16 12.37 9.41
N THR A 277 -3.13 12.65 8.11
CA THR A 277 -3.52 11.68 7.07
C THR A 277 -2.72 10.39 7.20
N MET A 278 -1.41 10.46 7.42
CA MET A 278 -0.59 9.25 7.64
C MET A 278 -0.95 8.51 8.94
N LEU A 279 -1.37 9.25 9.98
CA LEU A 279 -1.88 8.67 11.23
C LEU A 279 -3.28 8.06 11.09
N HIS A 280 -4.01 8.33 10.01
CA HIS A 280 -5.26 7.64 9.69
C HIS A 280 -5.06 6.50 8.69
N ASN A 281 -3.99 6.53 7.89
CA ASN A 281 -3.76 5.55 6.82
C ASN A 281 -2.87 4.36 7.22
N PHE A 282 -2.17 4.43 8.35
CA PHE A 282 -1.23 3.39 8.78
C PHE A 282 -1.91 2.05 9.10
N HIS A 283 -1.14 0.96 9.02
CA HIS A 283 -1.56 -0.34 9.51
C HIS A 283 -0.92 -0.70 10.84
N LYS A 284 0.40 -0.51 10.95
CA LYS A 284 1.15 -0.85 12.16
C LYS A 284 2.14 0.23 12.58
N GLN A 285 2.88 0.81 11.64
CA GLN A 285 4.03 1.66 11.95
C GLN A 285 3.99 3.02 11.25
N ILE A 286 4.39 4.06 12.00
CA ILE A 286 4.70 5.39 11.49
C ILE A 286 6.21 5.58 11.50
N TYR A 287 6.73 6.25 10.48
CA TYR A 287 8.15 6.55 10.30
C TYR A 287 8.36 8.06 10.19
N ALA A 288 9.23 8.60 11.03
CA ALA A 288 9.51 10.04 11.07
C ALA A 288 11.00 10.29 11.26
N PRO A 289 11.55 11.43 10.79
CA PRO A 289 12.96 11.78 11.05
C PRO A 289 13.21 12.09 12.53
N LYS A 290 12.23 12.66 13.23
CA LYS A 290 12.31 13.02 14.64
C LYS A 290 10.92 12.91 15.27
N SER A 291 10.84 12.86 16.60
CA SER A 291 9.57 12.74 17.32
C SER A 291 8.77 14.04 17.43
N THR A 292 9.31 15.17 16.96
CA THR A 292 8.70 16.51 17.10
C THR A 292 8.01 17.01 15.83
N PHE A 293 7.53 16.10 14.97
CA PHE A 293 6.65 16.48 13.86
C PHE A 293 5.28 16.93 14.35
N LYS A 294 4.56 17.68 13.52
CA LYS A 294 3.25 18.25 13.84
C LYS A 294 2.12 17.37 13.33
N PHE A 295 1.03 17.25 14.07
CA PHE A 295 -0.20 16.57 13.65
C PHE A 295 -1.40 17.13 14.42
N TYR A 296 -2.61 16.97 13.90
CA TYR A 296 -3.85 17.26 14.61
C TYR A 296 -4.23 16.16 15.61
N GLY A 297 -4.35 16.52 16.88
CA GLY A 297 -4.91 15.67 17.93
C GLY A 297 -6.44 15.63 17.91
N LYS A 298 -7.06 14.86 18.82
CA LYS A 298 -8.53 14.66 18.85
C LYS A 298 -9.35 15.93 19.00
N GLU A 299 -8.81 16.93 19.69
CA GLU A 299 -9.45 18.22 19.94
C GLU A 299 -9.23 19.24 18.80
N GLY A 300 -8.66 18.82 17.66
CA GLY A 300 -8.32 19.71 16.55
C GLY A 300 -7.13 20.64 16.83
N LEU A 301 -6.40 20.42 17.93
CA LEU A 301 -5.19 21.15 18.25
C LEU A 301 -3.96 20.52 17.58
N ILE A 302 -3.03 21.35 17.11
CA ILE A 302 -1.75 20.89 16.59
C ILE A 302 -0.86 20.45 17.76
N LEU A 303 -0.48 19.17 17.74
CA LEU A 303 0.36 18.52 18.74
C LEU A 303 1.69 18.07 18.14
N ASN A 304 2.66 17.79 19.01
CA ASN A 304 3.94 17.19 18.63
C ASN A 304 3.86 15.66 18.68
N GLY A 305 4.52 14.99 17.72
CA GLY A 305 4.48 13.53 17.54
C GLY A 305 4.86 12.70 18.78
N ASN A 306 5.61 13.25 19.73
CA ASN A 306 5.90 12.62 21.01
C ASN A 306 4.64 12.37 21.88
N ARG A 307 3.50 12.99 21.53
CA ARG A 307 2.20 12.76 22.16
C ARG A 307 1.37 11.65 21.51
N ILE A 308 1.75 11.14 20.33
CA ILE A 308 0.94 10.17 19.56
C ILE A 308 0.54 8.94 20.36
N LEU A 309 1.50 8.34 21.07
CA LEU A 309 1.23 7.15 21.88
C LEU A 309 0.27 7.44 23.05
N LYS A 310 0.11 8.70 23.47
CA LYS A 310 -0.89 9.10 24.47
C LYS A 310 -2.26 9.32 23.83
N GLU A 311 -2.30 10.02 22.69
CA GLU A 311 -3.54 10.34 21.96
C GLU A 311 -4.30 9.10 21.47
N ILE A 312 -3.58 8.10 20.96
CA ILE A 312 -4.19 6.85 20.46
C ILE A 312 -4.72 5.96 21.60
N ASN A 313 -4.26 6.18 22.83
CA ASN A 313 -4.70 5.46 24.02
C ASN A 313 -5.89 6.13 24.75
N ALA A 314 -6.20 7.38 24.44
CA ALA A 314 -7.36 8.11 24.98
C ALA A 314 -8.62 7.83 24.16
#